data_AF-R7WCC6-F1
#
_entry.id   AF-R7WCC6-F1
#
_cell.length_a   1.000
_cell.length_b   1.000
_cell.length_c   1.000
_cell.angle_alpha   90.00
_cell.angle_beta   90.00
_cell.angle_gamma   90.00
#
_symmetry.space_group_name_H-M   'P 1'
#
loop_
_entity.id
_entity.type
_entity.pdbx_description
1 polymer ?
#
loop_
_entity_poly.entity_id
_entity_poly.type
_entity_poly.pdbx_seq_one_letter_code
_entity_poly.pdbx_strand_id
1 'polypeptide(L)'
;MDKWQLQELRVRPVSASGDSHRTLMPALSMRLWYAPHIELPGGTVLNGATLVAIKPSEEAMMDAVGNATAGSAGGSWVSDAFEEPYRTAVGVLLKRRMYSLEMNSF
;
A
#
# COMPACT_ATOMS: atom_id res chain seq x y z
N MET A 1 -8.76 8.86 9.52
CA MET A 1 -9.15 9.43 10.82
C MET A 1 -10.17 10.51 10.59
N ASP A 2 -11.41 10.27 11.01
CA ASP A 2 -12.49 11.26 10.91
C ASP A 2 -12.55 12.14 12.17
N LYS A 3 -13.42 13.16 12.15
CA LYS A 3 -13.60 14.07 13.29
C LYS A 3 -14.06 13.34 14.56
N TRP A 4 -14.81 12.26 14.41
CA TRP A 4 -15.33 11.48 15.52
C TRP A 4 -14.21 10.72 16.22
N GLN A 5 -13.36 10.03 15.47
CA GLN A 5 -12.17 9.33 15.95
C GLN A 5 -11.20 10.28 16.67
N LEU A 6 -11.04 11.51 16.16
CA LEU A 6 -10.22 12.54 16.81
C LEU A 6 -10.83 13.10 18.10
N GLN A 7 -12.15 13.04 18.26
CA GLN A 7 -12.81 13.38 19.51
C GLN A 7 -12.73 12.23 20.51
N GLU A 8 -12.93 11.00 20.05
CA GLU A 8 -12.80 9.80 20.88
C GLU A 8 -11.42 9.71 21.51
N LEU A 9 -10.33 9.99 20.76
CA LEU A 9 -8.96 10.00 21.31
C LEU A 9 -8.73 11.07 22.40
N ARG A 10 -9.53 12.13 22.46
CA ARG A 10 -9.47 13.14 23.53
C ARG A 10 -10.21 12.68 24.78
N VAL A 11 -11.29 11.92 24.62
CA VAL A 11 -12.10 11.37 25.71
C VAL A 11 -11.46 10.11 26.29
N ARG A 12 -10.90 9.28 25.41
CA ARG A 12 -10.21 8.02 25.72
C ARG A 12 -8.84 8.07 25.04
N PRO A 13 -7.87 8.76 25.66
CA PRO A 13 -6.51 8.71 25.16
C PRO A 13 -6.07 7.25 25.08
N VAL A 14 -5.43 6.88 23.97
CA VAL A 14 -4.74 5.60 23.89
C VAL A 14 -3.70 5.62 25.01
N SER A 15 -3.90 4.80 26.03
CA SER A 15 -2.93 4.65 27.10
C SER A 15 -1.60 4.30 26.45
N ALA A 16 -0.58 5.13 26.67
CA ALA A 16 0.78 4.68 26.46
C ALA A 16 0.96 3.44 27.33
N SER A 17 1.27 2.30 26.72
CA SER A 17 1.63 1.10 27.46
C SER A 17 2.68 1.49 28.51
N GLY A 18 2.42 1.22 29.78
CA GLY A 18 3.34 1.55 30.88
C GLY A 18 4.67 0.81 30.78
N ASP A 19 4.72 -0.23 29.95
CA ASP A 19 5.94 -0.81 29.43
C ASP A 19 6.38 -0.05 28.17
N SER A 20 7.55 0.57 28.25
CA SER A 20 8.26 1.27 27.17
C SER A 20 8.76 0.29 26.08
N HIS A 21 7.92 -0.63 25.63
CA HIS A 21 8.20 -1.44 24.45
C HIS A 21 7.60 -0.73 23.24
N ARG A 22 8.47 -0.40 22.28
CA ARG A 22 8.06 0.06 20.94
C ARG A 22 6.98 -0.88 20.40
N THR A 23 6.05 -0.37 19.60
CA THR A 23 5.12 -1.25 18.89
C THR A 23 5.94 -2.20 18.02
N LEU A 24 5.92 -3.49 18.37
CA LEU A 24 6.54 -4.55 17.56
C LEU A 24 5.79 -4.60 16.23
N MET A 25 6.40 -4.03 15.20
CA MET A 25 5.94 -4.21 13.83
C MET A 25 6.59 -5.47 13.28
N PRO A 26 5.91 -6.26 12.44
CA PRO A 26 6.61 -7.25 11.64
C PRO A 26 7.50 -6.53 10.63
N ALA A 27 8.51 -7.21 10.10
CA ALA A 27 9.20 -6.69 8.93
C ALA A 27 8.18 -6.53 7.78
N LEU A 28 8.28 -5.44 7.03
CA LEU A 28 7.33 -5.05 5.98
C LEU A 28 8.03 -4.89 4.63
N SER A 29 7.36 -5.34 3.58
CA SER A 29 7.70 -5.04 2.19
C SER A 29 6.75 -3.98 1.65
N MET A 30 7.32 -2.86 1.20
CA MET A 30 6.59 -1.76 0.58
C MET A 30 6.97 -1.64 -0.88
N ARG A 31 5.97 -1.52 -1.76
CA ARG A 31 6.13 -1.25 -3.19
C ARG A 31 5.41 0.03 -3.55
N LEU A 32 6.06 0.90 -4.31
CA LEU A 32 5.56 2.21 -4.69
C LEU A 32 5.63 2.41 -6.21
N TRP A 33 4.57 3.00 -6.76
CA TRP A 33 4.50 3.47 -8.14
C TRP A 33 4.06 4.92 -8.16
N TYR A 34 4.60 5.69 -9.09
CA TYR A 34 4.33 7.11 -9.21
C TYR A 34 4.07 7.52 -10.66
N ALA A 35 3.09 8.40 -10.84
CA ALA A 35 2.90 9.16 -12.07
C ALA A 35 2.60 10.63 -11.72
N PRO A 36 3.30 11.59 -12.34
CA PRO A 36 3.05 13.01 -12.08
C PRO A 36 1.66 13.45 -12.52
N HIS A 37 1.07 12.76 -13.49
CA HIS A 37 -0.21 13.09 -14.09
C HIS A 37 -0.84 11.83 -14.72
N ILE A 38 -2.11 11.58 -14.42
CA ILE A 38 -2.94 10.52 -15.03
C ILE A 38 -4.30 11.13 -15.40
N GLU A 39 -4.70 10.99 -16.65
CA GLU A 39 -6.06 11.28 -17.10
C GLU A 39 -6.89 9.99 -17.06
N LEU A 40 -8.06 10.07 -16.44
CA LEU A 40 -9.01 8.98 -16.32
C LEU A 40 -10.19 9.17 -17.28
N PRO A 41 -10.89 8.09 -17.65
CA PRO A 41 -12.15 8.19 -18.38
C PRO A 41 -13.12 9.15 -17.67
N GLY A 42 -13.83 9.97 -18.46
CA GLY A 42 -14.72 11.01 -17.92
C GLY A 42 -14.03 12.34 -17.60
N GLY A 43 -12.77 12.52 -18.01
CA GLY A 43 -12.06 13.81 -17.93
C GLY A 43 -11.51 14.15 -16.54
N THR A 44 -11.53 13.19 -15.61
CA THR A 44 -10.92 13.37 -14.28
C THR A 44 -9.41 13.26 -14.38
N VAL A 45 -8.69 14.18 -13.73
CA VAL A 45 -7.23 14.22 -13.73
C VAL A 45 -6.70 13.96 -12.32
N LEU A 46 -5.77 13.02 -12.19
CA LEU A 46 -4.98 12.78 -10.98
C LEU A 46 -3.57 13.33 -11.15
N ASN A 47 -3.23 14.38 -10.39
CA ASN A 47 -1.87 14.92 -10.32
C ASN A 47 -1.12 14.31 -9.13
N GLY A 48 0.14 13.96 -9.32
CA GLY A 48 0.98 13.34 -8.28
C GLY A 48 0.47 11.97 -7.81
N ALA A 49 -0.15 11.20 -8.70
CA ALA A 49 -0.74 9.91 -8.36
C ALA A 49 0.32 8.94 -7.85
N THR A 50 0.10 8.41 -6.64
CA THR A 50 1.02 7.49 -5.97
C THR A 50 0.25 6.26 -5.51
N LEU A 51 0.69 5.08 -5.94
CA LEU A 51 0.18 3.80 -5.44
C LEU A 51 1.23 3.21 -4.50
N VAL A 52 0.82 2.82 -3.31
CA VAL A 52 1.67 2.14 -2.33
C VAL A 52 0.99 0.84 -1.92
N ALA A 53 1.69 -0.27 -2.10
CA ALA A 53 1.30 -1.58 -1.60
C ALA A 53 2.21 -1.96 -0.44
N ILE A 54 1.63 -2.23 0.72
CA ILE A 54 2.34 -2.61 1.94
C ILE A 54 1.87 -4.01 2.34
N LYS A 55 2.81 -4.91 2.57
CA LYS A 55 2.52 -6.24 3.11
C LYS A 55 3.60 -6.65 4.11
N PRO A 56 3.29 -7.51 5.10
CA PRO A 56 4.33 -8.17 5.87
C PRO A 56 5.35 -8.86 4.95
N SER A 57 6.63 -8.78 5.30
CA SER A 57 7.66 -9.60 4.67
C SER A 57 7.53 -11.01 5.23
N GLU A 58 6.96 -11.93 4.47
CA GLU A 58 7.07 -13.35 4.81
C GLU A 58 8.54 -13.77 4.66
N GLU A 59 9.09 -14.35 5.71
CA GLU A 59 10.32 -15.13 5.62
C GLU A 59 10.05 -16.35 4.73
N ALA A 60 10.32 -16.21 3.43
CA ALA A 60 10.60 -17.29 2.49
C ALA A 60 9.71 -18.56 2.55
N MET A 61 8.40 -18.45 2.77
CA MET A 61 7.51 -19.60 2.67
C MET A 61 6.52 -19.45 1.51
N MET A 62 6.87 -20.10 0.40
CA MET A 62 6.02 -20.42 -0.75
C MET A 62 5.56 -19.29 -1.70
N ASP A 63 6.51 -18.64 -2.39
CA ASP A 63 6.30 -18.17 -3.77
C ASP A 63 6.94 -19.13 -4.81
N ALA A 64 7.25 -20.37 -4.40
CA ALA A 64 7.88 -21.39 -5.24
C ALA A 64 6.88 -22.29 -6.02
N VAL A 65 5.58 -21.98 -6.03
CA VAL A 65 4.60 -22.70 -6.85
C VAL A 65 3.72 -21.69 -7.57
N GLY A 66 4.26 -21.12 -8.65
CA GLY A 66 3.51 -20.19 -9.47
C GLY A 66 4.38 -19.47 -10.46
N ASN A 67 4.94 -20.21 -11.42
CA ASN A 67 5.52 -19.68 -12.65
C ASN A 67 4.54 -18.68 -13.31
N ALA A 68 4.66 -17.40 -12.99
CA ALA A 68 4.06 -16.32 -13.72
C ALA A 68 5.05 -15.16 -13.67
N THR A 69 6.02 -15.25 -14.59
CA THR A 69 6.76 -14.15 -15.21
C THR A 69 6.87 -12.86 -14.39
N ALA A 70 8.11 -12.51 -14.05
CA ALA A 70 8.59 -11.36 -13.29
C ALA A 70 8.20 -9.95 -13.81
N GLY A 71 7.01 -9.79 -14.39
CA GLY A 71 6.44 -8.51 -14.81
C GLY A 71 4.91 -8.43 -14.79
N SER A 72 4.16 -9.47 -14.36
CA SER A 72 2.68 -9.45 -14.48
C SER A 72 1.89 -9.90 -13.25
N ALA A 73 2.41 -10.83 -12.43
CA ALA A 73 1.61 -11.42 -11.35
C ALA A 73 1.45 -10.53 -10.09
N GLY A 74 2.38 -9.60 -9.85
CA GLY A 74 2.34 -8.76 -8.63
C GLY A 74 1.26 -7.67 -8.62
N GLY A 75 0.59 -7.43 -9.75
CA GLY A 75 -0.40 -6.36 -9.92
C GLY A 75 -1.86 -6.79 -9.75
N SER A 76 -2.15 -8.10 -9.86
CA SER A 76 -3.53 -8.61 -9.88
C SER A 76 -4.25 -8.31 -8.55
N TRP A 77 -3.66 -8.73 -7.42
CA TRP A 77 -4.26 -8.50 -6.09
C TRP A 77 -4.43 -7.02 -5.73
N VAL A 78 -3.53 -6.14 -6.22
CA VAL A 78 -3.61 -4.70 -5.96
C VAL A 78 -4.73 -4.06 -6.77
N SER A 79 -4.94 -4.51 -8.03
CA SER A 79 -5.96 -3.93 -8.91
C SER A 79 -7.39 -4.25 -8.45
N ASP A 80 -7.59 -5.46 -7.92
CA ASP A 80 -8.90 -5.93 -7.46
C ASP A 80 -9.39 -5.19 -6.20
N ALA A 81 -8.50 -4.50 -5.47
CA ALA A 81 -8.84 -3.72 -4.28
C ALA A 81 -9.51 -2.37 -4.58
N PHE A 82 -9.50 -1.94 -5.85
CA PHE A 82 -10.05 -0.65 -6.26
C PHE A 82 -11.23 -0.83 -7.21
N GLU A 83 -12.20 0.08 -7.12
CA GLU A 83 -13.28 0.23 -8.10
C GLU A 83 -12.97 1.34 -9.11
N GLU A 84 -13.75 1.41 -10.20
CA GLU A 84 -13.62 2.51 -11.16
C GLU A 84 -13.99 3.86 -10.52
N PRO A 85 -13.29 4.96 -10.86
CA PRO A 85 -12.27 5.07 -11.92
C PRO A 85 -10.83 4.76 -11.43
N TYR A 86 -10.65 4.40 -10.16
CA TYR A 86 -9.34 4.21 -9.54
C TYR A 86 -8.68 2.88 -9.94
N ARG A 87 -9.47 1.85 -10.26
CA ARG A 87 -8.96 0.61 -10.87
C ARG A 87 -8.22 0.91 -12.18
N THR A 88 -8.78 1.77 -13.04
CA THR A 88 -8.07 2.27 -14.24
C THR A 88 -6.77 2.99 -13.88
N ALA A 89 -6.78 3.87 -12.87
CA ALA A 89 -5.58 4.58 -12.41
C ALA A 89 -4.47 3.62 -11.94
N VAL A 90 -4.85 2.58 -11.20
CA VAL A 90 -3.93 1.52 -10.73
C VAL A 90 -3.34 0.76 -11.90
N GLY A 91 -4.15 0.42 -12.91
CA GLY A 91 -3.65 -0.21 -14.15
C GLY A 91 -2.62 0.64 -14.90
N VAL A 92 -2.75 1.98 -14.87
CA VAL A 92 -1.75 2.90 -15.42
C VAL A 92 -0.49 2.93 -14.54
N LEU A 93 -0.64 2.98 -13.22
CA LEU A 93 0.48 3.05 -12.27
C LEU A 93 1.32 1.76 -12.28
N LEU A 94 0.70 0.59 -12.36
CA LEU A 94 1.41 -0.70 -12.36
C LEU A 94 2.32 -0.90 -13.58
N LYS A 95 2.06 -0.17 -14.68
CA LYS A 95 2.93 -0.16 -15.88
C LYS A 95 4.14 0.76 -15.72
N ARG A 96 4.23 1.55 -14.64
CA ARG A 96 5.35 2.45 -14.35
C ARG A 96 6.44 1.73 -13.56
N ARG A 97 7.57 2.42 -13.38
CA ARG A 97 8.67 1.93 -12.55
C ARG A 97 8.19 1.72 -11.11
N MET A 98 8.43 0.51 -10.60
CA MET A 98 8.23 0.16 -9.20
C MET A 98 9.47 0.54 -8.38
N TYR A 99 9.26 1.12 -7.21
CA TYR A 99 10.26 1.33 -6.17
C TYR A 99 9.93 0.42 -5.00
N SER A 100 10.93 -0.27 -4.44
CA SER A 100 10.76 -1.17 -3.29
C SER A 100 11.49 -0.63 -2.07
N LEU A 101 10.85 -0.72 -0.91
CA LEU A 101 11.43 -0.41 0.39
C LEU A 101 11.13 -1.58 1.33
N GLU A 102 12.17 -2.12 1.96
CA GLU A 102 12.06 -3.09 3.03
C GLU A 102 12.22 -2.36 4.36
N MET A 103 11.26 -2.56 5.27
CA MET A 103 11.31 -2.00 6.61
C MET A 103 11.44 -3.14 7.60
N ASN A 104 12.67 -3.42 8.02
CA ASN A 104 12.96 -4.41 9.04
C ASN A 104 12.50 -3.89 10.41
N SER A 105 11.88 -4.77 11.20
CA SER A 105 11.50 -4.44 12.56
C SER A 105 12.71 -4.48 13.51
N PHE A 106 12.62 -3.69 14.58
CA PHE A 106 13.59 -3.65 15.69
C PHE A 106 12.91 -4.10 16.97
#